data_AF-A0A1H2A3R2-F1
#
_entry.id   AF-A0A1H2A3R2-F1
#
_cell.length_a   1.000
_cell.length_b   1.000
_cell.length_c   1.000
_cell.angle_alpha   90.00
_cell.angle_beta   90.00
_cell.angle_gamma   90.00
#
_symmetry.space_group_name_H-M   'P 1'
#
loop_
_entity.id
_entity.type
_entity.pdbx_description
1 polymer ?
#
loop_
_entity_poly.entity_id
_entity_poly.type
_entity_poly.pdbx_seq_one_letter_code
_entity_poly.pdbx_strand_id
1 'polypeptide(L)'
;MFYLLLTLFGCMTGITAVLFGFGGGFVVVPLLYRMLMASHGADDPIGQSAMHIAVATSTCVMIVNALLATGKHHRAGSLIRHYLWPLGGYIGLGAIVGAVAAMWAEGEVIRYAFIVYLGITILDCLFRRGFLTHSGNEVPRRLGKVAVSGVGIGAIATFLGVGGSVMTVPLLRRCGLSMSQATSMANPLSLPVALSGVMQGATLVLNEGEQPYGDEKPLPQIHLNIESGKAWGEWSNDQGKTLKIELTEAELPAISAGTLPYLAKLYDAEPYEYLRLQGMKLKQGKTQTLEGYSLQWWSEPQTKTAFFEIVSGYTPDVRDRINKLLLGRLWEEVVQYYGCFSAGGGAYYVQTVKPLLITPKVISVSVGTEAYCGGAHPDYSDAYINIDAQNGKPVTLEDVLWVGQGKPLHYEERNSEQSAEIYAAYSEYRNNEFAPWLVAQLRQLYPEEMQPVPDDNCTYGEQDHWDYPTWYFAKNGIKFGPSFSHADAPCAFVDWSVLPYSVIKQNPGGVAVQLP
;
A
#
# COMPACT_ATOMS: atom_id res chain seq x y z
N MET A 1 -12.01 23.91 3.85
CA MET A 1 -13.30 23.57 4.50
C MET A 1 -13.75 22.15 4.18
N PHE A 2 -13.80 21.76 2.91
CA PHE A 2 -14.24 20.44 2.46
C PHE A 2 -13.49 19.26 3.10
N TYR A 3 -12.15 19.27 3.02
CA TYR A 3 -11.31 18.22 3.62
C TYR A 3 -11.43 18.14 5.14
N LEU A 4 -11.59 19.27 5.83
CA LEU A 4 -11.80 19.29 7.29
C LEU A 4 -13.12 18.61 7.69
N LEU A 5 -14.19 18.80 6.90
CA LEU A 5 -15.45 18.11 7.13
C LEU A 5 -15.31 16.60 6.89
N LEU A 6 -14.63 16.19 5.82
CA LEU A 6 -14.38 14.77 5.55
C LEU A 6 -13.55 14.11 6.67
N THR A 7 -12.50 14.77 7.16
CA THR A 7 -11.71 14.26 8.30
C THR A 7 -12.54 14.16 9.57
N LEU A 8 -13.32 15.20 9.91
CA LEU A 8 -14.18 15.21 11.10
C LEU A 8 -15.21 14.09 11.07
N PHE A 9 -15.95 13.98 9.96
CA PHE A 9 -16.96 12.94 9.80
C PHE A 9 -16.34 11.56 9.66
N GLY A 10 -15.16 11.44 9.03
CA GLY A 10 -14.35 10.22 9.01
C GLY A 10 -14.04 9.74 10.44
N CYS A 11 -13.55 10.62 11.31
CA CYS A 11 -13.34 10.32 12.73
C CYS A 11 -14.64 9.90 13.43
N MET A 12 -15.75 10.60 13.20
CA MET A 12 -17.06 10.23 13.77
C MET A 12 -17.53 8.85 13.28
N THR A 13 -17.30 8.51 12.01
CA THR A 13 -17.67 7.22 11.44
C THR A 13 -16.85 6.08 12.05
N GLY A 14 -15.54 6.29 12.24
CA GLY A 14 -14.67 5.33 12.92
C GLY A 14 -15.08 5.09 14.37
N ILE A 15 -15.36 6.18 15.11
CA ILE A 15 -15.83 6.09 16.52
C ILE A 15 -17.15 5.33 16.60
N THR A 16 -18.11 5.64 15.72
CA THR A 16 -19.43 4.97 15.72
C THR A 16 -19.36 3.51 15.28
N ALA A 17 -18.46 3.18 14.34
CA ALA A 17 -18.18 1.80 13.95
C ALA A 17 -17.58 0.99 15.10
N VAL A 18 -16.66 1.54 15.88
CA VAL A 18 -16.04 0.83 17.02
C VAL A 18 -16.98 0.71 18.22
N LEU A 19 -17.70 1.79 18.58
CA LEU A 19 -18.54 1.81 19.79
C LEU A 19 -19.85 1.05 19.63
N PHE A 20 -20.47 1.14 18.45
CA PHE A 20 -21.81 0.61 18.22
C PHE A 20 -21.82 -0.51 17.18
N GLY A 21 -20.72 -0.74 16.46
CA GLY A 21 -20.67 -1.70 15.36
C GLY A 21 -21.37 -1.22 14.10
N PHE A 22 -22.06 -0.08 14.11
CA PHE A 22 -22.72 0.49 12.95
C PHE A 22 -21.65 0.94 11.97
N GLY A 23 -21.52 0.31 10.79
CA GLY A 23 -20.39 0.47 9.86
C GLY A 23 -20.17 1.86 9.25
N GLY A 24 -20.68 2.94 9.85
CA GLY A 24 -20.46 4.32 9.42
C GLY A 24 -21.40 4.77 8.30
N GLY A 25 -22.01 3.87 7.54
CA GLY A 25 -22.80 4.24 6.35
C GLY A 25 -24.00 5.15 6.61
N PHE A 26 -24.62 5.05 7.79
CA PHE A 26 -25.69 5.98 8.18
C PHE A 26 -25.21 7.44 8.41
N VAL A 27 -23.90 7.64 8.60
CA VAL A 27 -23.24 8.95 8.70
C VAL A 27 -22.63 9.36 7.36
N VAL A 28 -21.98 8.44 6.66
CA VAL A 28 -21.29 8.71 5.39
C VAL A 28 -22.28 9.03 4.26
N VAL A 29 -23.36 8.26 4.11
CA VAL A 29 -24.31 8.43 2.99
C VAL A 29 -24.97 9.82 2.99
N PRO A 30 -25.56 10.33 4.09
CA PRO A 30 -26.18 11.66 4.09
C PRO A 30 -25.17 12.79 3.88
N LEU A 31 -23.94 12.62 4.40
CA LEU A 31 -22.88 13.61 4.24
C LEU A 31 -22.46 13.72 2.78
N LEU A 32 -22.11 12.59 2.16
CA LEU A 32 -21.67 12.56 0.76
C LEU A 32 -22.78 13.04 -0.17
N TYR A 33 -24.02 12.61 0.05
CA TYR A 33 -25.16 13.10 -0.71
C TYR A 33 -25.29 14.63 -0.63
N ARG A 34 -25.22 15.21 0.58
CA ARG A 34 -25.31 16.66 0.76
C ARG A 34 -24.14 17.41 0.12
N MET A 35 -22.94 16.84 0.18
CA MET A 35 -21.75 17.41 -0.44
C MET A 35 -21.81 17.37 -1.97
N LEU A 36 -22.24 16.26 -2.56
CA LEU A 36 -22.40 16.09 -4.01
C LEU A 36 -23.47 17.05 -4.54
N MET A 37 -24.62 17.13 -3.87
CA MET A 37 -25.69 18.07 -4.25
C MET A 37 -25.29 19.54 -4.09
N ALA A 38 -24.44 19.87 -3.11
CA ALA A 38 -23.97 21.24 -2.90
C ALA A 38 -22.87 21.67 -3.90
N SER A 39 -22.15 20.70 -4.49
CA SER A 39 -21.04 20.97 -5.42
C SER A 39 -21.47 20.94 -6.89
N HIS A 40 -22.40 20.07 -7.25
CA HIS A 40 -22.78 19.84 -8.66
C HIS A 40 -24.22 20.30 -8.97
N GLY A 41 -25.06 20.60 -7.97
CA GLY A 41 -26.46 21.00 -8.20
C GLY A 41 -27.34 19.85 -8.69
N ALA A 42 -28.64 20.08 -8.86
CA ALA A 42 -29.61 19.02 -9.21
C ALA A 42 -29.66 18.69 -10.72
N ASP A 43 -29.21 19.62 -11.57
CA ASP A 43 -29.29 19.49 -13.04
C ASP A 43 -28.04 18.85 -13.66
N ASP A 44 -26.97 18.68 -12.88
CA ASP A 44 -25.73 18.00 -13.29
C ASP A 44 -25.91 16.47 -13.24
N PRO A 45 -25.43 15.70 -14.24
CA PRO A 45 -25.39 14.24 -14.22
C PRO A 45 -24.85 13.63 -12.91
N ILE A 46 -23.87 14.28 -12.27
CA ILE A 46 -23.31 13.85 -10.97
C ILE A 46 -24.32 14.07 -9.83
N GLY A 47 -25.07 15.16 -9.89
CA GLY A 47 -26.17 15.45 -8.97
C GLY A 47 -27.32 14.44 -9.07
N GLN A 48 -27.69 14.07 -10.30
CA GLN A 48 -28.73 13.07 -10.56
C GLN A 48 -28.37 11.68 -10.00
N SER A 49 -27.08 11.35 -10.00
CA SER A 49 -26.55 10.08 -9.48
C SER A 49 -25.98 10.18 -8.06
N ALA A 50 -26.15 11.33 -7.39
CA ALA A 50 -25.51 11.62 -6.09
C ALA A 50 -25.83 10.58 -5.02
N MET A 51 -27.05 10.02 -5.02
CA MET A 51 -27.46 8.99 -4.06
C MET A 51 -26.72 7.67 -4.31
N HIS A 52 -26.63 7.21 -5.56
CA HIS A 52 -25.89 6.00 -5.92
C HIS A 52 -24.40 6.12 -5.60
N ILE A 53 -23.81 7.28 -5.91
CA ILE A 53 -22.40 7.57 -5.60
C ILE A 53 -22.17 7.55 -4.08
N ALA A 54 -23.04 8.20 -3.30
CA ALA A 54 -22.93 8.22 -1.85
C ALA A 54 -23.05 6.83 -1.21
N VAL A 55 -23.97 6.00 -1.72
CA VAL A 55 -24.18 4.60 -1.29
C VAL A 55 -22.98 3.71 -1.64
N ALA A 56 -22.47 3.81 -2.86
CA ALA A 56 -21.30 3.05 -3.31
C ALA A 56 -20.06 3.41 -2.49
N THR A 57 -19.77 4.70 -2.36
CA THR A 57 -18.60 5.21 -1.63
C THR A 57 -18.66 4.84 -0.14
N SER A 58 -19.84 4.94 0.47
CA SER A 58 -20.08 4.49 1.86
C SER A 58 -19.79 2.99 2.03
N THR A 59 -20.16 2.18 1.05
CA THR A 59 -19.92 0.74 1.08
C THR A 59 -18.42 0.43 1.01
N CYS A 60 -17.65 1.15 0.20
CA CYS A 60 -16.19 1.02 0.18
C CYS A 60 -15.55 1.36 1.55
N VAL A 61 -15.96 2.48 2.16
CA VAL A 61 -15.50 2.87 3.51
C VAL A 61 -15.86 1.81 4.54
N MET A 62 -17.04 1.20 4.41
CA MET A 62 -17.50 0.10 5.26
C MET A 62 -16.63 -1.16 5.13
N ILE A 63 -16.16 -1.52 3.93
CA ILE A 63 -15.27 -2.69 3.73
C ILE A 63 -14.02 -2.52 4.59
N VAL A 64 -13.35 -1.37 4.43
CA VAL A 64 -12.09 -1.08 5.13
C VAL A 64 -12.31 -1.09 6.65
N ASN A 65 -13.35 -0.40 7.13
CA ASN A 65 -13.69 -0.36 8.55
C ASN A 65 -14.03 -1.76 9.10
N ALA A 66 -14.80 -2.56 8.37
CA ALA A 66 -15.19 -3.91 8.77
C ALA A 66 -13.99 -4.86 8.80
N LEU A 67 -13.06 -4.76 7.84
CA LEU A 67 -11.82 -5.55 7.83
C LEU A 67 -10.92 -5.21 9.03
N LEU A 68 -10.66 -3.92 9.27
CA LEU A 68 -9.84 -3.46 10.39
C LEU A 68 -10.45 -3.86 11.75
N ALA A 69 -11.75 -3.65 11.94
CA ALA A 69 -12.45 -4.01 13.16
C ALA A 69 -12.49 -5.54 13.35
N THR A 70 -12.73 -6.31 12.28
CA THR A 70 -12.71 -7.78 12.32
C THR A 70 -11.32 -8.30 12.67
N GLY A 71 -10.26 -7.75 12.08
CA GLY A 71 -8.88 -8.12 12.41
C GLY A 71 -8.54 -7.88 13.88
N LYS A 72 -8.95 -6.73 14.43
CA LYS A 72 -8.78 -6.41 15.86
C LYS A 72 -9.53 -7.39 16.77
N HIS A 73 -10.79 -7.70 16.47
CA HIS A 73 -11.59 -8.65 17.25
C HIS A 73 -11.11 -10.10 17.10
N HIS A 74 -10.59 -10.47 15.93
CA HIS A 74 -9.96 -11.78 15.70
C HIS A 74 -8.71 -11.95 16.57
N ARG A 75 -7.81 -10.95 16.60
CA ARG A 75 -6.63 -10.95 17.48
C ARG A 75 -7.00 -10.98 18.97
N ALA A 76 -8.11 -10.36 19.35
CA ALA A 76 -8.63 -10.37 20.72
C ALA A 76 -9.34 -11.67 21.12
N GLY A 77 -9.48 -12.65 20.23
CA GLY A 77 -10.15 -13.93 20.51
C GLY A 77 -11.65 -13.81 20.78
N SER A 78 -12.28 -12.68 20.46
CA SER A 78 -13.66 -12.39 20.86
C SER A 78 -14.71 -12.95 19.90
N LEU A 79 -14.32 -13.67 18.83
CA LEU A 79 -15.19 -14.12 17.74
C LEU A 79 -15.89 -15.47 18.02
N ILE A 80 -17.22 -15.48 18.04
CA ILE A 80 -18.03 -16.67 18.28
C ILE A 80 -18.51 -17.27 16.95
N ARG A 81 -17.77 -18.27 16.44
CA ARG A 81 -18.01 -18.89 15.11
C ARG A 81 -19.44 -19.40 14.88
N HIS A 82 -20.13 -19.87 15.93
CA HIS A 82 -21.49 -20.40 15.84
C HIS A 82 -22.54 -19.34 15.43
N TYR A 83 -22.28 -18.06 15.67
CA TYR A 83 -23.15 -16.95 15.27
C TYR A 83 -22.79 -16.42 13.88
N LEU A 84 -21.52 -16.51 13.49
CA LEU A 84 -20.99 -15.94 12.24
C LEU A 84 -21.35 -16.77 11.00
N TRP A 85 -21.11 -18.08 11.02
CA TRP A 85 -21.27 -18.91 9.83
C TRP A 85 -22.72 -18.98 9.31
N PRO A 86 -23.74 -19.30 10.13
CA PRO A 86 -25.10 -19.38 9.63
C PRO A 86 -25.65 -18.01 9.22
N LEU A 87 -25.39 -16.95 9.99
CA LEU A 87 -25.93 -15.62 9.70
C LEU A 87 -25.23 -14.94 8.52
N GLY A 88 -23.91 -15.13 8.38
CA GLY A 88 -23.13 -14.57 7.28
C GLY A 88 -23.53 -15.12 5.92
N GLY A 89 -23.84 -16.41 5.81
CA GLY A 89 -24.34 -17.01 4.58
C GLY A 89 -25.69 -16.43 4.13
N TYR A 90 -26.65 -16.30 5.05
CA TYR A 90 -27.94 -15.68 4.74
C TYR A 90 -27.81 -14.18 4.41
N ILE A 91 -26.94 -13.45 5.11
CA ILE A 91 -26.65 -12.04 4.79
C ILE A 91 -26.03 -11.90 3.40
N GLY A 92 -25.08 -12.76 3.04
CA GLY A 92 -24.50 -12.78 1.69
C GLY A 92 -25.54 -13.04 0.61
N LEU A 93 -26.43 -14.00 0.82
CA LEU A 93 -27.53 -14.28 -0.11
C LEU A 93 -28.47 -13.08 -0.27
N GLY A 94 -28.84 -12.46 0.85
CA GLY A 94 -29.60 -11.21 0.86
C GLY A 94 -28.89 -10.09 0.11
N ALA A 95 -27.59 -9.96 0.31
CA ALA A 95 -26.79 -8.90 -0.28
C ALA A 95 -26.79 -8.94 -1.81
N ILE A 96 -26.74 -10.14 -2.40
CA ILE A 96 -26.87 -10.32 -3.85
C ILE A 96 -28.22 -9.78 -4.34
N VAL A 97 -29.31 -10.14 -3.65
CA VAL A 97 -30.66 -9.66 -4.00
C VAL A 97 -30.75 -8.12 -3.86
N GLY A 98 -30.17 -7.56 -2.80
CA GLY A 98 -30.15 -6.12 -2.56
C GLY A 98 -29.33 -5.34 -3.60
N ALA A 99 -28.16 -5.85 -3.98
CA ALA A 99 -27.31 -5.27 -5.02
C ALA A 99 -28.03 -5.27 -6.37
N VAL A 100 -28.65 -6.39 -6.75
CA VAL A 100 -29.43 -6.47 -7.98
C VAL A 100 -30.56 -5.45 -7.95
N ALA A 101 -31.35 -5.39 -6.87
CA ALA A 101 -32.44 -4.42 -6.75
C ALA A 101 -31.96 -2.96 -6.87
N ALA A 102 -30.78 -2.62 -6.34
CA ALA A 102 -30.23 -1.26 -6.38
C ALA A 102 -29.89 -0.79 -7.80
N MET A 103 -29.51 -1.71 -8.71
CA MET A 103 -29.19 -1.36 -10.10
C MET A 103 -30.40 -0.85 -10.90
N TRP A 104 -31.61 -1.25 -10.52
CA TRP A 104 -32.85 -0.86 -11.22
C TRP A 104 -33.60 0.27 -10.50
N ALA A 105 -33.10 0.74 -9.37
CA ALA A 105 -33.76 1.74 -8.55
C ALA A 105 -33.28 3.15 -8.86
N GLU A 106 -34.22 4.08 -9.06
CA GLU A 106 -33.94 5.51 -9.21
C GLU A 106 -33.39 6.10 -7.91
N GLY A 107 -32.55 7.13 -8.00
CA GLY A 107 -31.83 7.71 -6.85
C GLY A 107 -32.78 8.26 -5.78
N GLU A 108 -33.92 8.83 -6.18
CA GLU A 108 -34.95 9.31 -5.26
C GLU A 108 -35.62 8.18 -4.48
N VAL A 109 -35.84 7.01 -5.11
CA VAL A 109 -36.40 5.83 -4.43
C VAL A 109 -35.45 5.34 -3.34
N ILE A 110 -34.15 5.27 -3.64
CA ILE A 110 -33.11 4.89 -2.68
C ILE A 110 -33.04 5.90 -1.54
N ARG A 111 -33.14 7.20 -1.83
CA ARG A 111 -33.15 8.28 -0.84
C ARG A 111 -34.33 8.15 0.14
N TYR A 112 -35.56 8.02 -0.34
CA TYR A 112 -36.72 7.86 0.54
C TYR A 112 -36.68 6.55 1.31
N ALA A 113 -36.26 5.45 0.67
CA ALA A 113 -36.09 4.16 1.34
C ALA A 113 -35.06 4.25 2.48
N PHE A 114 -33.96 4.96 2.28
CA PHE A 114 -32.95 5.22 3.31
C PHE A 114 -33.51 6.00 4.50
N ILE A 115 -34.27 7.08 4.25
CA ILE A 115 -34.88 7.89 5.32
C ILE A 115 -35.87 7.07 6.14
N VAL A 116 -36.76 6.33 5.47
CA VAL A 116 -37.76 5.47 6.12
C VAL A 116 -37.06 4.39 6.95
N TYR A 117 -36.06 3.73 6.37
CA TYR A 117 -35.26 2.71 7.04
C TYR A 117 -34.58 3.24 8.32
N LEU A 118 -33.94 4.41 8.23
CA LEU A 118 -33.24 5.03 9.35
C LEU A 118 -34.25 5.44 10.45
N GLY A 119 -35.39 6.00 10.06
CA GLY A 119 -36.49 6.32 10.98
C GLY A 119 -37.01 5.08 11.71
N ILE A 120 -37.30 3.99 11.00
CA ILE A 120 -37.75 2.73 11.59
C ILE A 120 -36.70 2.16 12.54
N THR A 121 -35.42 2.19 12.15
CA THR A 121 -34.33 1.67 12.96
C THR A 121 -34.17 2.43 14.28
N ILE A 122 -34.27 3.77 14.24
CA ILE A 122 -34.23 4.61 15.45
C ILE A 122 -35.41 4.27 16.36
N LEU A 123 -36.62 4.19 15.81
CA LEU A 123 -37.82 3.83 16.57
C LEU A 123 -37.71 2.43 17.18
N ASP A 124 -37.21 1.43 16.44
CA ASP A 124 -37.00 0.06 16.92
C ASP A 124 -35.96 0.01 18.05
N CYS A 125 -34.91 0.83 18.00
CA CYS A 125 -33.91 0.92 19.05
C CYS A 125 -34.43 1.61 20.32
N LEU A 126 -35.32 2.61 20.18
CA LEU A 126 -35.87 3.39 21.30
C LEU A 126 -37.02 2.68 22.01
N PHE A 127 -37.96 2.08 21.26
CA PHE A 127 -39.22 1.59 21.82
C PHE A 127 -39.23 0.09 22.16
N ARG A 128 -38.33 -0.70 21.57
CA ARG A 128 -38.38 -2.16 21.70
C ARG A 128 -37.41 -2.66 22.78
N ARG A 129 -37.98 -3.26 23.83
CA ARG A 129 -37.25 -3.79 25.00
C ARG A 129 -36.21 -4.83 24.57
N GLY A 130 -35.07 -4.87 25.26
CA GLY A 130 -33.95 -5.81 25.01
C GLY A 130 -32.78 -5.23 24.21
N PHE A 131 -32.91 -4.05 23.61
CA PHE A 131 -31.74 -3.27 23.20
C PHE A 131 -31.21 -2.48 24.40
N LEU A 132 -31.95 -1.50 24.93
CA LEU A 132 -31.45 -0.64 26.01
C LEU A 132 -31.39 -1.31 27.40
N THR A 133 -32.24 -2.30 27.67
CA THR A 133 -32.31 -3.01 28.94
C THR A 133 -31.68 -4.40 28.82
N HIS A 134 -30.53 -4.62 29.48
CA HIS A 134 -29.89 -5.93 29.56
C HIS A 134 -30.01 -6.48 30.99
N SER A 135 -30.69 -7.60 31.16
CA SER A 135 -30.73 -8.35 32.42
C SER A 135 -29.58 -9.34 32.42
N GLY A 136 -28.60 -9.19 33.33
CA GLY A 136 -27.34 -9.96 33.36
C GLY A 136 -27.43 -11.47 33.60
N ASN A 137 -28.63 -12.07 33.51
CA ASN A 137 -28.89 -13.51 33.75
C ASN A 137 -29.42 -14.25 32.51
N GLU A 138 -29.41 -13.66 31.31
CA GLU A 138 -29.92 -14.33 30.10
C GLU A 138 -28.85 -15.21 29.41
N VAL A 139 -29.15 -16.50 29.26
CA VAL A 139 -28.31 -17.45 28.51
C VAL A 139 -28.44 -17.16 27.00
N PRO A 140 -27.32 -16.99 26.25
CA PRO A 140 -27.36 -16.72 24.81
C PRO A 140 -28.17 -17.76 24.03
N ARG A 141 -29.20 -17.33 23.30
CA ARG A 141 -30.06 -18.23 22.51
C ARG A 141 -29.40 -18.60 21.18
N ARG A 142 -29.52 -19.88 20.77
CA ARG A 142 -29.06 -20.35 19.44
C ARG A 142 -29.88 -19.71 18.32
N LEU A 143 -29.23 -19.36 17.21
CA LEU A 143 -29.81 -18.58 16.11
C LEU A 143 -30.85 -19.31 15.23
N GLY A 144 -31.16 -20.59 15.49
CA GLY A 144 -31.95 -21.50 14.66
C GLY A 144 -32.79 -20.89 13.52
N LYS A 145 -34.01 -20.42 13.81
CA LYS A 145 -34.91 -19.81 12.81
C LYS A 145 -34.63 -18.33 12.53
N VAL A 146 -33.86 -17.67 13.40
CA VAL A 146 -33.55 -16.24 13.33
C VAL A 146 -32.47 -15.97 12.27
N ALA A 147 -31.59 -16.93 11.97
CA ALA A 147 -30.56 -16.80 10.93
C ALA A 147 -31.14 -16.49 9.54
N VAL A 148 -32.34 -16.97 9.21
CA VAL A 148 -33.04 -16.71 7.94
C VAL A 148 -33.35 -15.22 7.74
N SER A 149 -33.55 -14.47 8.83
CA SER A 149 -33.70 -13.00 8.76
C SER A 149 -32.46 -12.30 8.18
N GLY A 150 -31.31 -12.99 8.16
CA GLY A 150 -30.08 -12.53 7.51
C GLY A 150 -30.29 -12.17 6.04
N VAL A 151 -31.17 -12.87 5.32
CA VAL A 151 -31.47 -12.54 3.90
C VAL A 151 -32.10 -11.14 3.79
N GLY A 152 -33.07 -10.82 4.65
CA GLY A 152 -33.66 -9.48 4.68
C GLY A 152 -32.65 -8.41 5.09
N ILE A 153 -31.80 -8.71 6.08
CA ILE A 153 -30.74 -7.80 6.54
C ILE A 153 -29.76 -7.50 5.40
N GLY A 154 -29.26 -8.52 4.71
CA GLY A 154 -28.33 -8.36 3.60
C GLY A 154 -28.93 -7.58 2.43
N ALA A 155 -30.19 -7.86 2.08
CA ALA A 155 -30.88 -7.19 0.99
C ALA A 155 -31.06 -5.69 1.27
N ILE A 156 -31.57 -5.34 2.46
CA ILE A 156 -31.80 -3.95 2.84
C ILE A 156 -30.47 -3.20 3.03
N ALA A 157 -29.48 -3.84 3.66
CA ALA A 157 -28.17 -3.25 3.91
C ALA A 157 -27.44 -2.89 2.61
N THR A 158 -27.43 -3.81 1.65
CA THR A 158 -26.75 -3.60 0.36
C THR A 158 -27.52 -2.62 -0.51
N PHE A 159 -28.85 -2.71 -0.54
CA PHE A 159 -29.69 -1.79 -1.32
C PHE A 159 -29.56 -0.34 -0.88
N LEU A 160 -29.35 -0.09 0.42
CA LEU A 160 -29.28 1.26 0.99
C LEU A 160 -27.86 1.74 1.28
N GLY A 161 -26.83 0.92 1.06
CA GLY A 161 -25.44 1.27 1.43
C GLY A 161 -25.23 1.47 2.92
N VAL A 162 -26.08 0.85 3.75
CA VAL A 162 -25.99 0.93 5.22
C VAL A 162 -25.46 -0.39 5.74
N GLY A 163 -24.40 -0.36 6.54
CA GLY A 163 -23.79 -1.56 7.10
C GLY A 163 -24.81 -2.52 7.71
N GLY A 164 -24.73 -3.80 7.35
CA GLY A 164 -25.61 -4.86 7.86
C GLY A 164 -25.60 -4.97 9.39
N SER A 165 -24.57 -4.41 10.03
CA SER A 165 -24.47 -4.23 11.47
C SER A 165 -25.54 -3.34 12.10
N VAL A 166 -26.13 -2.39 11.37
CA VAL A 166 -27.24 -1.55 11.87
C VAL A 166 -28.44 -2.40 12.29
N MET A 167 -28.70 -3.52 11.62
CA MET A 167 -29.74 -4.49 12.02
C MET A 167 -29.17 -5.67 12.79
N THR A 168 -27.94 -6.08 12.50
CA THR A 168 -27.32 -7.25 13.12
C THR A 168 -26.95 -7.00 14.58
N VAL A 169 -26.52 -5.79 14.96
CA VAL A 169 -26.20 -5.45 16.35
C VAL A 169 -27.44 -5.50 17.25
N PRO A 170 -28.58 -4.85 16.92
CA PRO A 170 -29.82 -5.00 17.70
C PRO A 170 -30.33 -6.44 17.77
N LEU A 171 -30.22 -7.20 16.67
CA LEU A 171 -30.63 -8.60 16.63
C LEU A 171 -29.82 -9.45 17.62
N LEU A 172 -28.49 -9.32 17.58
CA LEU A 172 -27.57 -10.08 18.43
C LEU A 172 -27.70 -9.68 19.90
N ARG A 173 -27.91 -8.40 20.19
CA ARG A 173 -28.19 -7.92 21.55
C ARG A 173 -29.47 -8.52 22.12
N ARG A 174 -30.53 -8.65 21.30
CA ARG A 174 -31.78 -9.32 21.66
C ARG A 174 -31.65 -10.84 21.79
N CYS A 175 -30.62 -11.45 21.23
CA CYS A 175 -30.29 -12.86 21.44
C CYS A 175 -29.54 -13.12 22.76
N GLY A 176 -29.30 -12.07 23.57
CA GLY A 176 -28.66 -12.16 24.88
C GLY A 176 -27.17 -11.81 24.90
N LEU A 177 -26.60 -11.35 23.78
CA LEU A 177 -25.19 -10.92 23.73
C LEU A 177 -25.02 -9.54 24.37
N SER A 178 -23.92 -9.33 25.10
CA SER A 178 -23.54 -8.00 25.59
C SER A 178 -23.24 -7.06 24.41
N MET A 179 -23.25 -5.74 24.63
CA MET A 179 -22.94 -4.77 23.55
C MET A 179 -21.59 -5.04 22.88
N SER A 180 -20.55 -5.31 23.68
CA SER A 180 -19.22 -5.64 23.17
C SER A 180 -19.23 -6.91 22.30
N GLN A 181 -19.99 -7.93 22.72
CA GLN A 181 -20.13 -9.18 21.95
C GLN A 181 -20.97 -9.00 20.68
N ALA A 182 -22.07 -8.25 20.75
CA ALA A 182 -22.92 -7.98 19.59
C ALA A 182 -22.17 -7.16 18.52
N THR A 183 -21.43 -6.13 18.94
CA THR A 183 -20.59 -5.31 18.05
C THR A 183 -19.45 -6.13 17.44
N SER A 184 -18.74 -6.94 18.22
CA SER A 184 -17.66 -7.78 17.70
C SER A 184 -18.15 -8.85 16.71
N MET A 185 -19.37 -9.34 16.85
CA MET A 185 -19.98 -10.30 15.91
C MET A 185 -20.53 -9.65 14.64
N ALA A 186 -20.99 -8.40 14.70
CA ALA A 186 -21.61 -7.73 13.57
C ALA A 186 -20.61 -7.20 12.52
N ASN A 187 -19.37 -6.91 12.93
CA ASN A 187 -18.32 -6.40 12.04
C ASN A 187 -17.96 -7.39 10.91
N PRO A 188 -17.66 -8.68 11.18
CA PRO A 188 -17.39 -9.65 10.12
C PRO A 188 -18.59 -9.90 9.20
N LEU A 189 -19.81 -9.80 9.74
CA LEU A 189 -21.06 -10.01 9.01
C LEU A 189 -21.40 -8.88 8.04
N SER A 190 -20.69 -7.77 8.09
CA SER A 190 -20.84 -6.65 7.15
C SER A 190 -19.98 -6.83 5.89
N LEU A 191 -19.02 -7.76 5.88
CA LEU A 191 -18.16 -8.03 4.72
C LEU A 191 -18.94 -8.64 3.53
N PRO A 192 -19.84 -9.63 3.70
CA PRO A 192 -20.60 -10.18 2.57
C PRO A 192 -21.51 -9.16 1.89
N VAL A 193 -22.00 -8.17 2.63
CA VAL A 193 -22.81 -7.03 2.11
C VAL A 193 -21.97 -6.11 1.24
N ALA A 194 -20.70 -5.97 1.58
CA ALA A 194 -19.81 -5.01 0.97
C ALA A 194 -18.96 -5.61 -0.17
N LEU A 195 -18.78 -6.93 -0.19
CA LEU A 195 -18.07 -7.69 -1.23
C LEU A 195 -18.95 -8.16 -2.40
N SER A 196 -20.27 -7.96 -2.38
CA SER A 196 -21.20 -8.46 -3.42
C SER A 196 -21.17 -7.67 -4.75
N GLY A 197 -20.08 -6.94 -5.03
CA GLY A 197 -19.85 -6.26 -6.31
C GLY A 197 -19.19 -7.15 -7.36
N VAL A 198 -19.90 -7.38 -8.47
CA VAL A 198 -19.48 -7.93 -9.80
C VAL A 198 -19.18 -9.44 -9.90
N MET A 199 -20.15 -10.29 -9.56
CA MET A 199 -20.34 -11.59 -10.23
C MET A 199 -21.68 -11.56 -10.99
N GLN A 200 -21.66 -11.72 -12.32
CA GLN A 200 -22.88 -11.83 -13.13
C GLN A 200 -23.14 -13.32 -13.43
N GLY A 201 -23.86 -14.00 -12.53
CA GLY A 201 -24.10 -15.44 -12.67
C GLY A 201 -22.83 -16.28 -12.45
N ALA A 202 -22.44 -17.08 -13.46
CA ALA A 202 -21.18 -17.86 -13.47
C ALA A 202 -20.04 -17.17 -14.25
N THR A 203 -20.28 -15.93 -14.69
CA THR A 203 -19.34 -15.14 -15.49
C THR A 203 -18.70 -14.06 -14.64
N LEU A 204 -17.38 -14.15 -14.50
CA LEU A 204 -16.52 -13.12 -13.92
C LEU A 204 -16.14 -12.13 -15.01
N VAL A 205 -16.49 -10.86 -14.83
CA VAL A 205 -16.10 -9.77 -15.74
C VAL A 205 -14.99 -8.97 -15.06
N LEU A 206 -13.80 -8.97 -15.65
CA LEU A 206 -12.66 -8.18 -15.20
C LEU A 206 -12.44 -7.03 -16.19
N ASN A 207 -12.19 -5.83 -15.68
CA ASN A 207 -11.77 -4.71 -16.52
C ASN A 207 -10.24 -4.58 -16.43
N GLU A 208 -9.59 -4.29 -17.56
CA GLU A 208 -8.15 -4.07 -17.62
C GLU A 208 -7.84 -2.59 -17.36
N GLY A 209 -7.18 -2.31 -16.23
CA GLY A 209 -6.82 -0.97 -15.77
C GLY A 209 -7.89 -0.30 -14.89
N GLU A 210 -7.55 0.88 -14.38
CA GLU A 210 -8.49 1.79 -13.69
C GLU A 210 -8.78 2.97 -14.62
N GLN A 211 -10.03 3.44 -14.69
CA GLN A 211 -10.33 4.69 -15.39
C GLN A 211 -9.79 5.86 -14.56
N PRO A 212 -8.82 6.65 -15.07
CA PRO A 212 -8.46 7.91 -14.43
C PRO A 212 -9.68 8.83 -14.42
N TYR A 213 -9.81 9.65 -13.38
CA TYR A 213 -10.92 10.61 -13.21
C TYR A 213 -11.33 11.30 -14.53
N GLY A 214 -12.56 11.03 -14.99
CA GLY A 214 -13.23 11.83 -16.02
C GLY A 214 -13.14 11.35 -17.47
N ASP A 215 -12.48 10.22 -17.78
CA ASP A 215 -12.46 9.67 -19.15
C ASP A 215 -13.45 8.50 -19.32
N GLU A 216 -14.53 8.71 -20.08
CA GLU A 216 -15.55 7.70 -20.44
C GLU A 216 -15.08 6.68 -21.50
N LYS A 217 -13.78 6.38 -21.58
CA LYS A 217 -13.29 5.42 -22.58
C LYS A 217 -13.58 3.98 -22.11
N PRO A 218 -14.22 3.14 -22.95
CA PRO A 218 -14.42 1.73 -22.60
C PRO A 218 -13.06 1.05 -22.41
N LEU A 219 -12.85 0.45 -21.25
CA LEU A 219 -11.64 -0.33 -20.96
C LEU A 219 -11.75 -1.72 -21.61
N PRO A 220 -10.61 -2.35 -21.95
CA PRO A 220 -10.63 -3.76 -22.29
C PRO A 220 -11.26 -4.59 -21.16
N GLN A 221 -11.99 -5.63 -21.53
CA GLN A 221 -12.71 -6.49 -20.59
C GLN A 221 -12.35 -7.94 -20.83
N ILE A 222 -12.29 -8.71 -19.74
CA ILE A 222 -12.16 -10.16 -19.74
C ILE A 222 -13.45 -10.73 -19.18
N HIS A 223 -14.18 -11.50 -19.99
CA HIS A 223 -15.37 -12.24 -19.59
C HIS A 223 -14.98 -13.70 -19.41
N LEU A 224 -15.05 -14.23 -18.19
CA LEU A 224 -14.63 -15.58 -17.84
C LEU A 224 -15.78 -16.39 -17.26
N ASN A 225 -16.10 -17.51 -17.88
CA ASN A 225 -16.95 -18.54 -17.30
C ASN A 225 -16.09 -19.47 -16.44
N ILE A 226 -16.54 -19.75 -15.23
CA ILE A 226 -15.83 -20.62 -14.28
C ILE A 226 -16.69 -21.83 -13.97
N GLU A 227 -16.19 -23.03 -14.29
CA GLU A 227 -16.87 -24.30 -13.99
C GLU A 227 -15.83 -25.35 -13.54
N SER A 228 -16.06 -25.99 -12.40
CA SER A 228 -15.25 -27.11 -11.89
C SER A 228 -13.73 -26.85 -11.90
N GLY A 229 -13.31 -25.63 -11.57
CA GLY A 229 -11.89 -25.23 -11.52
C GLY A 229 -11.27 -24.88 -12.87
N LYS A 230 -12.03 -24.93 -13.96
CA LYS A 230 -11.62 -24.41 -15.28
C LYS A 230 -12.23 -23.03 -15.49
N ALA A 231 -11.45 -22.12 -16.07
CA ALA A 231 -11.93 -20.81 -16.44
C ALA A 231 -11.64 -20.52 -17.92
N TRP A 232 -12.65 -20.06 -18.66
CA TRP A 232 -12.53 -19.76 -20.09
C TRP A 232 -13.47 -18.65 -20.50
N GLY A 233 -13.17 -17.97 -21.59
CA GLY A 233 -14.07 -16.98 -22.17
C GLY A 233 -13.37 -16.10 -23.17
N GLU A 234 -13.57 -14.79 -23.08
CA GLU A 234 -13.12 -13.85 -24.10
C GLU A 234 -12.57 -12.57 -23.47
N TRP A 235 -11.43 -12.10 -23.98
CA TRP A 235 -11.00 -10.72 -23.80
C TRP A 235 -11.49 -9.89 -24.98
N SER A 236 -11.93 -8.67 -24.73
CA SER A 236 -12.32 -7.68 -25.73
C SER A 236 -11.62 -6.36 -25.46
N ASN A 237 -11.00 -5.75 -26.47
CA ASN A 237 -10.45 -4.40 -26.30
C ASN A 237 -11.51 -3.30 -26.46
N ASP A 238 -11.08 -2.06 -26.24
CA ASP A 238 -11.81 -0.81 -26.44
C ASP A 238 -12.31 -0.58 -27.89
N GLN A 239 -11.73 -1.31 -28.86
CA GLN A 239 -12.09 -1.26 -30.28
C GLN A 239 -12.93 -2.46 -30.74
N GLY A 240 -13.41 -3.31 -29.81
CA GLY A 240 -14.27 -4.46 -30.11
C GLY A 240 -13.57 -5.69 -30.68
N LYS A 241 -12.22 -5.73 -30.73
CA LYS A 241 -11.44 -6.93 -31.06
C LYS A 241 -11.53 -7.92 -29.91
N THR A 242 -11.91 -9.16 -30.20
CA THR A 242 -12.00 -10.24 -29.22
C THR A 242 -10.89 -11.28 -29.37
N LEU A 243 -10.46 -11.85 -28.25
CA LEU A 243 -9.52 -12.97 -28.15
C LEU A 243 -10.09 -14.02 -27.21
N LYS A 244 -10.10 -15.28 -27.63
CA LYS A 244 -10.50 -16.39 -26.74
C LYS A 244 -9.43 -16.61 -25.68
N ILE A 245 -9.87 -16.80 -24.44
CA ILE A 245 -9.04 -17.09 -23.29
C ILE A 245 -9.42 -18.45 -22.73
N GLU A 246 -8.40 -19.25 -22.42
CA GLU A 246 -8.50 -20.41 -21.56
C GLU A 246 -7.45 -20.26 -20.48
N LEU A 247 -7.87 -20.33 -19.21
CA LEU A 247 -6.99 -20.22 -18.05
C LEU A 247 -6.68 -21.61 -17.53
N THR A 248 -5.41 -21.81 -17.21
CA THR A 248 -4.92 -23.00 -16.51
C THR A 248 -4.28 -22.57 -15.21
N GLU A 249 -4.38 -23.42 -14.19
CA GLU A 249 -3.70 -23.16 -12.93
C GLU A 249 -2.19 -23.12 -13.17
N ALA A 250 -1.54 -22.05 -12.71
CA ALA A 250 -0.12 -21.87 -12.91
C ALA A 250 0.68 -22.75 -11.94
N GLU A 251 1.57 -23.58 -12.47
CA GLU A 251 2.51 -24.36 -11.66
C GLU A 251 3.73 -23.50 -11.32
N LEU A 252 4.03 -23.38 -10.02
CA LEU A 252 5.17 -22.59 -9.54
C LEU A 252 6.44 -23.46 -9.52
N PRO A 253 7.52 -23.13 -10.28
CA PRO A 253 8.74 -23.93 -10.29
C PRO A 253 9.46 -23.89 -8.95
N ALA A 254 9.78 -25.05 -8.38
CA ALA A 254 10.47 -25.15 -7.09
C ALA A 254 11.81 -24.37 -7.08
N ILE A 255 12.13 -23.78 -5.92
CA ILE A 255 13.40 -23.07 -5.71
C ILE A 255 14.57 -24.05 -5.87
N SER A 256 15.55 -23.68 -6.70
CA SER A 256 16.76 -24.46 -6.95
C SER A 256 17.97 -23.81 -6.30
N ALA A 257 19.07 -24.55 -6.16
CA ALA A 257 20.32 -24.02 -5.59
C ALA A 257 20.92 -22.83 -6.38
N GLY A 258 20.56 -22.67 -7.66
CA GLY A 258 20.97 -21.56 -8.51
C GLY A 258 20.04 -20.36 -8.47
N THR A 259 18.89 -20.46 -7.79
CA THR A 259 17.90 -19.38 -7.74
C THR A 259 18.48 -18.18 -6.99
N LEU A 260 18.36 -16.99 -7.59
CA LEU A 260 18.83 -15.75 -6.97
C LEU A 260 18.09 -15.51 -5.65
N PRO A 261 18.76 -14.99 -4.60
CA PRO A 261 18.11 -14.71 -3.31
C PRO A 261 16.88 -13.81 -3.43
N TYR A 262 16.91 -12.82 -4.32
CA TYR A 262 15.75 -11.96 -4.59
C TYR A 262 14.56 -12.77 -5.14
N LEU A 263 14.77 -13.60 -6.17
CA LEU A 263 13.72 -14.46 -6.73
C LEU A 263 13.19 -15.44 -5.68
N ALA A 264 14.06 -16.02 -4.85
CA ALA A 264 13.64 -16.92 -3.79
C ALA A 264 12.67 -16.26 -2.78
N LYS A 265 12.84 -14.96 -2.49
CA LYS A 265 11.90 -14.21 -1.63
C LYS A 265 10.52 -14.06 -2.27
N LEU A 266 10.46 -13.87 -3.60
CA LEU A 266 9.20 -13.72 -4.32
C LEU A 266 8.37 -15.00 -4.35
N TYR A 267 8.99 -16.18 -4.19
CA TYR A 267 8.29 -17.46 -4.30
C TYR A 267 7.05 -17.55 -3.39
N ASP A 268 7.20 -17.17 -2.11
CA ASP A 268 6.10 -17.19 -1.13
C ASP A 268 5.37 -15.84 -1.04
N ALA A 269 6.09 -14.72 -1.22
CA ALA A 269 5.54 -13.38 -1.03
C ALA A 269 4.73 -12.88 -2.25
N GLU A 270 5.22 -13.12 -3.46
CA GLU A 270 4.70 -12.60 -4.72
C GLU A 270 4.83 -13.67 -5.83
N PRO A 271 4.07 -14.79 -5.75
CA PRO A 271 4.26 -15.95 -6.63
C PRO A 271 4.05 -15.63 -8.11
N TYR A 272 3.17 -14.67 -8.44
CA TYR A 272 3.00 -14.19 -9.81
C TYR A 272 4.28 -13.56 -10.35
N GLU A 273 4.93 -12.70 -9.57
CA GLU A 273 6.20 -12.06 -9.95
C GLU A 273 7.32 -13.08 -10.07
N TYR A 274 7.39 -14.03 -9.14
CA TYR A 274 8.35 -15.13 -9.23
C TYR A 274 8.23 -15.88 -10.56
N LEU A 275 7.02 -16.27 -10.95
CA LEU A 275 6.75 -17.00 -12.19
C LEU A 275 7.08 -16.16 -13.43
N ARG A 276 6.65 -14.90 -13.42
CA ARG A 276 6.82 -13.96 -14.53
C ARG A 276 8.29 -13.74 -14.89
N LEU A 277 9.14 -13.62 -13.87
CA LEU A 277 10.58 -13.41 -14.05
C LEU A 277 11.30 -14.65 -14.60
N GLN A 278 10.80 -15.88 -14.40
CA GLN A 278 11.43 -17.11 -14.94
C GLN A 278 11.50 -17.12 -16.48
N GLY A 279 10.54 -16.47 -17.15
CA GLY A 279 10.47 -16.41 -18.60
C GLY A 279 11.35 -15.33 -19.23
N MET A 280 11.94 -14.43 -18.42
CA MET A 280 12.64 -13.25 -18.90
C MET A 280 14.13 -13.53 -19.13
N LYS A 281 14.72 -12.83 -20.11
CA LYS A 281 16.13 -12.97 -20.48
C LYS A 281 16.79 -11.61 -20.58
N LEU A 282 17.95 -11.48 -19.95
CA LEU A 282 18.76 -10.27 -20.05
C LEU A 282 19.56 -10.26 -21.35
N LYS A 283 19.69 -9.07 -21.92
CA LYS A 283 20.55 -8.79 -23.06
C LYS A 283 21.89 -8.26 -22.56
N GLN A 284 22.97 -8.84 -23.07
CA GLN A 284 24.32 -8.35 -22.80
C GLN A 284 24.53 -6.99 -23.48
N GLY A 285 25.05 -6.04 -22.72
CA GLY A 285 25.33 -4.67 -23.13
C GLY A 285 26.83 -4.37 -23.22
N LYS A 286 27.17 -3.09 -23.02
CA LYS A 286 28.55 -2.59 -23.07
C LYS A 286 29.40 -3.11 -21.91
N THR A 287 30.71 -3.06 -22.08
CA THR A 287 31.68 -3.16 -20.98
C THR A 287 32.11 -1.77 -20.53
N GLN A 288 32.42 -1.61 -19.25
CA GLN A 288 32.94 -0.37 -18.67
C GLN A 288 34.06 -0.68 -17.68
N THR A 289 35.03 0.21 -17.53
CA THR A 289 36.03 0.13 -16.46
C THR A 289 35.84 1.29 -15.48
N LEU A 290 35.88 0.99 -14.18
CA LEU A 290 35.81 1.98 -13.10
C LEU A 290 36.80 1.59 -12.00
N GLU A 291 37.69 2.51 -11.61
CA GLU A 291 38.74 2.27 -10.59
C GLU A 291 39.57 0.98 -10.80
N GLY A 292 39.78 0.57 -12.05
CA GLY A 292 40.49 -0.68 -12.39
C GLY A 292 39.63 -1.95 -12.38
N TYR A 293 38.35 -1.85 -12.04
CA TYR A 293 37.37 -2.95 -12.09
C TYR A 293 36.64 -2.94 -13.43
N SER A 294 36.54 -4.10 -14.07
CA SER A 294 35.77 -4.27 -15.30
C SER A 294 34.33 -4.64 -14.96
N LEU A 295 33.39 -4.00 -15.65
CA LEU A 295 31.95 -4.15 -15.48
C LEU A 295 31.33 -4.61 -16.80
N GLN A 296 30.40 -5.55 -16.74
CA GLN A 296 29.58 -5.98 -17.88
C GLN A 296 28.14 -5.55 -17.62
N TRP A 297 27.59 -4.74 -18.53
CA TRP A 297 26.21 -4.26 -18.44
C TRP A 297 25.23 -5.29 -18.99
N TRP A 298 24.05 -5.35 -18.38
CA TRP A 298 22.92 -6.20 -18.73
C TRP A 298 21.65 -5.37 -18.71
N SER A 299 20.71 -5.63 -19.62
CA SER A 299 19.40 -4.99 -19.60
C SER A 299 18.27 -5.94 -19.93
N GLU A 300 17.09 -5.68 -19.37
CA GLU A 300 15.87 -6.37 -19.80
C GLU A 300 15.35 -5.70 -21.09
N PRO A 301 15.14 -6.46 -22.18
CA PRO A 301 14.79 -5.90 -23.48
C PRO A 301 13.51 -5.07 -23.56
N GLN A 302 12.49 -5.35 -22.74
CA GLN A 302 11.21 -4.64 -22.76
C GLN A 302 11.25 -3.37 -21.91
N THR A 303 11.57 -3.49 -20.62
CA THR A 303 11.59 -2.40 -19.65
C THR A 303 12.77 -1.45 -19.83
N LYS A 304 13.82 -1.90 -20.52
CA LYS A 304 15.12 -1.20 -20.66
C LYS A 304 15.87 -0.98 -19.36
N THR A 305 15.37 -1.47 -18.22
CA THR A 305 16.10 -1.42 -16.96
C THR A 305 17.43 -2.13 -17.12
N ALA A 306 18.48 -1.54 -16.57
CA ALA A 306 19.83 -1.96 -16.82
C ALA A 306 20.66 -1.91 -15.54
N PHE A 307 21.49 -2.92 -15.36
CA PHE A 307 22.46 -2.97 -14.27
C PHE A 307 23.76 -3.56 -14.80
N PHE A 308 24.79 -3.61 -13.96
CA PHE A 308 26.06 -4.22 -14.29
C PHE A 308 26.42 -5.34 -13.32
N GLU A 309 27.20 -6.29 -13.82
CA GLU A 309 27.96 -7.22 -13.00
C GLU A 309 29.43 -6.79 -12.96
N ILE A 310 30.11 -7.05 -11.86
CA ILE A 310 31.55 -6.88 -11.75
C ILE A 310 32.21 -8.15 -12.27
N VAL A 311 33.11 -8.03 -13.26
CA VAL A 311 33.77 -9.19 -13.89
C VAL A 311 35.23 -9.36 -13.46
N SER A 312 35.88 -8.36 -12.86
CA SER A 312 37.28 -8.44 -12.40
C SER A 312 37.50 -7.79 -11.03
N GLY A 313 38.68 -7.98 -10.45
CA GLY A 313 39.14 -7.25 -9.25
C GLY A 313 38.81 -7.88 -7.90
N TYR A 314 37.82 -8.78 -7.82
CA TYR A 314 37.50 -9.55 -6.61
C TYR A 314 37.73 -11.05 -6.82
N THR A 315 37.93 -11.79 -5.72
CA THR A 315 37.92 -13.27 -5.74
C THR A 315 36.57 -13.79 -6.25
N PRO A 316 36.51 -14.97 -6.90
CA PRO A 316 35.26 -15.51 -7.45
C PRO A 316 34.08 -15.52 -6.47
N ASP A 317 34.29 -15.94 -5.21
CA ASP A 317 33.22 -16.04 -4.21
C ASP A 317 32.66 -14.69 -3.76
N VAL A 318 33.55 -13.70 -3.57
CA VAL A 318 33.16 -12.32 -3.23
C VAL A 318 32.39 -11.70 -4.40
N ARG A 319 32.90 -11.88 -5.62
CA ARG A 319 32.29 -11.38 -6.85
C ARG A 319 30.91 -11.98 -7.07
N ASP A 320 30.74 -13.28 -6.83
CA ASP A 320 29.44 -13.96 -6.92
C ASP A 320 28.42 -13.39 -5.92
N ARG A 321 28.81 -13.17 -4.66
CA ARG A 321 27.92 -12.56 -3.65
C ARG A 321 27.47 -11.15 -4.05
N ILE A 322 28.41 -10.31 -4.48
CA ILE A 322 28.11 -8.94 -4.93
C ILE A 322 27.20 -8.99 -6.15
N ASN A 323 27.54 -9.78 -7.18
CA ASN A 323 26.76 -9.82 -8.42
C ASN A 323 25.36 -10.40 -8.20
N LYS A 324 25.16 -11.33 -7.26
CA LYS A 324 23.82 -11.81 -6.87
C LYS A 324 22.96 -10.69 -6.28
N LEU A 325 23.55 -9.80 -5.48
CA LEU A 325 22.88 -8.62 -4.95
C LEU A 325 22.50 -7.65 -6.08
N LEU A 326 23.46 -7.28 -6.93
CA LEU A 326 23.26 -6.34 -8.03
C LEU A 326 22.25 -6.86 -9.06
N LEU A 327 22.31 -8.15 -9.39
CA LEU A 327 21.37 -8.80 -10.30
C LEU A 327 19.98 -8.93 -9.66
N GLY A 328 19.90 -9.21 -8.35
CA GLY A 328 18.65 -9.14 -7.60
C GLY A 328 18.02 -7.76 -7.69
N ARG A 329 18.82 -6.69 -7.57
CA ARG A 329 18.35 -5.33 -7.75
C ARG A 329 17.82 -5.06 -9.17
N LEU A 330 18.51 -5.54 -10.20
CA LEU A 330 18.02 -5.41 -11.58
C LEU A 330 16.59 -5.96 -11.69
N TRP A 331 16.35 -7.16 -11.16
CA TRP A 331 15.03 -7.79 -11.21
C TRP A 331 13.99 -7.07 -10.36
N GLU A 332 14.37 -6.53 -9.20
CA GLU A 332 13.51 -5.64 -8.41
C GLU A 332 13.01 -4.46 -9.26
N GLU A 333 13.89 -3.84 -10.03
CA GLU A 333 13.56 -2.69 -10.87
C GLU A 333 12.70 -3.07 -12.07
N VAL A 334 12.87 -4.28 -12.61
CA VAL A 334 11.94 -4.86 -13.59
C VAL A 334 10.55 -5.01 -12.98
N VAL A 335 10.44 -5.55 -11.76
CA VAL A 335 9.14 -5.69 -11.07
C VAL A 335 8.49 -4.32 -10.86
N GLN A 336 9.24 -3.35 -10.35
CA GLN A 336 8.77 -1.98 -10.13
C GLN A 336 8.29 -1.30 -11.41
N TYR A 337 8.99 -1.49 -12.54
CA TYR A 337 8.55 -0.99 -13.84
C TYR A 337 7.13 -1.50 -14.14
N TYR A 338 6.89 -2.80 -14.09
CA TYR A 338 5.56 -3.30 -14.46
C TYR A 338 4.47 -2.97 -13.45
N GLY A 339 4.81 -2.86 -12.15
CA GLY A 339 3.89 -2.32 -11.14
C GLY A 339 3.50 -0.86 -11.41
N CYS A 340 4.41 -0.06 -11.96
CA CYS A 340 4.10 1.32 -12.36
C CYS A 340 3.06 1.37 -13.49
N PHE A 341 3.15 0.44 -14.45
CA PHE A 341 2.24 0.37 -15.60
C PHE A 341 0.90 -0.31 -15.28
N SER A 342 0.75 -0.99 -14.13
CA SER A 342 -0.50 -1.69 -13.80
C SER A 342 -1.67 -0.75 -13.48
N ALA A 343 -1.40 0.51 -13.14
CA ALA A 343 -2.43 1.52 -12.88
C ALA A 343 -3.12 2.05 -14.16
N GLY A 344 -2.56 1.77 -15.35
CA GLY A 344 -3.05 2.29 -16.63
C GLY A 344 -2.68 3.76 -16.90
N GLY A 345 -3.12 4.30 -18.04
CA GLY A 345 -2.86 5.69 -18.44
C GLY A 345 -1.47 5.95 -19.05
N GLY A 346 -1.11 7.22 -19.24
CA GLY A 346 0.16 7.67 -19.83
C GLY A 346 1.39 7.47 -18.93
N ALA A 347 1.45 6.34 -18.23
CA ALA A 347 2.51 6.00 -17.31
C ALA A 347 3.87 5.91 -18.01
N TYR A 348 4.92 6.27 -17.28
CA TYR A 348 6.30 6.05 -17.73
C TYR A 348 7.17 5.69 -16.54
N TYR A 349 8.24 4.95 -16.81
CA TYR A 349 9.22 4.56 -15.80
C TYR A 349 10.60 4.52 -16.47
N VAL A 350 11.51 5.35 -15.98
CA VAL A 350 12.87 5.49 -16.50
C VAL A 350 13.83 5.26 -15.35
N GLN A 351 14.74 4.31 -15.55
CA GLN A 351 15.79 3.99 -14.60
C GLN A 351 17.15 4.42 -15.15
N THR A 352 17.96 5.02 -14.28
CA THR A 352 19.38 5.33 -14.53
C THR A 352 20.26 4.74 -13.45
N VAL A 353 21.20 3.88 -13.82
CA VAL A 353 22.18 3.32 -12.88
C VAL A 353 23.57 3.94 -13.10
N LYS A 354 24.22 4.36 -12.02
CA LYS A 354 25.57 4.92 -12.04
C LYS A 354 26.46 4.23 -11.00
N PRO A 355 27.51 3.48 -11.40
CA PRO A 355 28.51 3.02 -10.44
C PRO A 355 29.31 4.24 -9.94
N LEU A 356 29.30 4.48 -8.62
CA LEU A 356 29.90 5.68 -8.02
C LEU A 356 31.31 5.40 -7.49
N LEU A 357 31.49 4.29 -6.80
CA LEU A 357 32.76 3.89 -6.20
C LEU A 357 32.87 2.37 -6.16
N ILE A 358 34.02 1.83 -6.57
CA ILE A 358 34.36 0.41 -6.44
C ILE A 358 35.78 0.32 -5.90
N THR A 359 35.94 -0.28 -4.72
CA THR A 359 37.23 -0.46 -4.05
C THR A 359 37.33 -1.84 -3.44
N PRO A 360 38.51 -2.29 -2.96
CA PRO A 360 38.62 -3.55 -2.23
C PRO A 360 37.81 -3.60 -0.92
N LYS A 361 37.28 -2.48 -0.45
CA LYS A 361 36.63 -2.38 0.87
C LYS A 361 35.13 -2.07 0.79
N VAL A 362 34.75 -1.14 -0.08
CA VAL A 362 33.36 -0.70 -0.23
C VAL A 362 32.99 -0.48 -1.70
N ILE A 363 31.70 -0.62 -1.98
CA ILE A 363 31.09 -0.32 -3.29
C ILE A 363 29.88 0.59 -3.05
N SER A 364 29.72 1.59 -3.92
CA SER A 364 28.54 2.45 -3.96
C SER A 364 28.00 2.57 -5.38
N VAL A 365 26.69 2.44 -5.51
CA VAL A 365 25.96 2.55 -6.78
C VAL A 365 24.75 3.44 -6.58
N SER A 366 24.51 4.38 -7.50
CA SER A 366 23.27 5.16 -7.59
C SER A 366 22.30 4.46 -8.54
N VAL A 367 21.05 4.44 -8.13
CA VAL A 367 19.89 4.00 -8.91
C VAL A 367 18.88 5.14 -8.87
N GLY A 368 18.90 5.95 -9.92
CA GLY A 368 17.94 7.02 -10.13
C GLY A 368 16.71 6.49 -10.85
N THR A 369 15.53 6.85 -10.37
CA THR A 369 14.25 6.49 -10.95
C THR A 369 13.40 7.73 -11.15
N GLU A 370 12.93 7.91 -12.38
CA GLU A 370 11.95 8.90 -12.78
C GLU A 370 10.70 8.15 -13.26
N ALA A 371 9.58 8.31 -12.58
CA ALA A 371 8.39 7.55 -12.89
C ALA A 371 7.12 8.38 -12.74
N TYR A 372 6.16 8.13 -13.62
CA TYR A 372 4.77 8.53 -13.45
C TYR A 372 3.93 7.28 -13.52
N CYS A 373 3.39 6.84 -12.39
CA CYS A 373 2.57 5.64 -12.27
C CYS A 373 1.08 5.98 -12.05
N GLY A 374 0.67 7.19 -12.46
CA GLY A 374 -0.61 7.81 -12.12
C GLY A 374 -0.46 8.89 -11.04
N GLY A 375 -1.55 9.60 -10.73
CA GLY A 375 -1.55 10.69 -9.74
C GLY A 375 -1.32 12.09 -10.33
N ALA A 376 -1.01 13.07 -9.46
CA ALA A 376 -0.98 14.50 -9.82
C ALA A 376 0.33 14.97 -10.48
N HIS A 377 1.45 14.32 -10.19
CA HIS A 377 2.78 14.65 -10.72
C HIS A 377 3.65 13.38 -10.81
N PRO A 378 4.74 13.39 -11.61
CA PRO A 378 5.74 12.34 -11.56
C PRO A 378 6.56 12.35 -10.26
N ASP A 379 7.14 11.20 -9.94
CA ASP A 379 8.05 10.98 -8.83
C ASP A 379 9.48 10.83 -9.34
N TYR A 380 10.42 11.44 -8.61
CA TYR A 380 11.85 11.34 -8.84
C TYR A 380 12.50 10.83 -7.56
N SER A 381 13.38 9.85 -7.68
CA SER A 381 14.11 9.32 -6.53
C SER A 381 15.52 8.91 -6.93
N ASP A 382 16.47 9.09 -6.02
CA ASP A 382 17.83 8.55 -6.13
C ASP A 382 18.09 7.63 -4.94
N ALA A 383 18.11 6.33 -5.22
CA ALA A 383 18.44 5.31 -4.24
C ALA A 383 19.93 4.94 -4.35
N TYR A 384 20.59 4.78 -3.21
CA TYR A 384 22.00 4.42 -3.16
C TYR A 384 22.16 3.03 -2.55
N ILE A 385 22.96 2.20 -3.22
CA ILE A 385 23.29 0.85 -2.76
C ILE A 385 24.73 0.88 -2.30
N ASN A 386 24.93 0.76 -0.99
CA ASN A 386 26.22 0.73 -0.34
C ASN A 386 26.51 -0.69 0.12
N ILE A 387 27.68 -1.24 -0.23
CA ILE A 387 28.03 -2.65 -0.03
C ILE A 387 29.39 -2.74 0.64
N ASP A 388 29.50 -3.58 1.67
CA ASP A 388 30.79 -4.06 2.17
C ASP A 388 31.37 -5.07 1.17
N ALA A 389 32.46 -4.68 0.51
CA ALA A 389 33.06 -5.47 -0.56
C ALA A 389 33.69 -6.78 -0.06
N GLN A 390 33.91 -6.96 1.24
CA GLN A 390 34.51 -8.19 1.77
C GLN A 390 33.50 -9.34 1.88
N ASN A 391 32.29 -9.03 2.35
CA ASN A 391 31.24 -10.01 2.56
C ASN A 391 30.15 -9.95 1.47
N GLY A 392 30.08 -8.87 0.69
CA GLY A 392 29.11 -8.67 -0.38
C GLY A 392 27.71 -8.34 0.14
N LYS A 393 27.58 -7.83 1.37
CA LYS A 393 26.31 -7.46 1.98
C LYS A 393 26.04 -5.96 1.84
N PRO A 394 24.77 -5.55 1.69
CA PRO A 394 24.39 -4.15 1.81
C PRO A 394 24.69 -3.66 3.24
N VAL A 395 24.99 -2.37 3.37
CA VAL A 395 25.22 -1.71 4.65
C VAL A 395 24.33 -0.47 4.77
N THR A 396 23.76 -0.27 5.95
CA THR A 396 23.03 0.95 6.29
C THR A 396 23.99 2.04 6.77
N LEU A 397 23.48 3.26 6.97
CA LEU A 397 24.31 4.36 7.45
C LEU A 397 24.79 4.10 8.87
N GLU A 398 23.92 3.56 9.71
CA GLU A 398 24.19 3.26 11.11
C GLU A 398 25.15 2.06 11.28
N ASP A 399 25.30 1.22 10.26
CA ASP A 399 26.35 0.20 10.22
C ASP A 399 27.75 0.82 10.10
N VAL A 400 27.87 2.03 9.52
CA VAL A 400 29.15 2.66 9.19
C VAL A 400 29.46 3.91 10.02
N LEU A 401 28.43 4.60 10.48
CA LEU A 401 28.53 5.86 11.22
C LEU A 401 27.48 5.87 12.33
N TRP A 402 27.92 5.95 13.58
CA TRP A 402 27.03 6.05 14.74
C TRP A 402 27.51 7.11 15.71
N VAL A 403 26.64 8.08 15.97
CA VAL A 403 26.90 9.23 16.85
C VAL A 403 26.01 9.26 18.09
N GLY A 404 25.11 8.28 18.20
CA GLY A 404 24.16 8.18 19.30
C GLY A 404 24.74 7.49 20.54
N GLN A 405 23.97 7.47 21.62
CA GLN A 405 24.35 6.70 22.80
C GLN A 405 23.95 5.22 22.68
N GLY A 406 24.78 4.33 23.22
CA GLY A 406 24.48 2.89 23.28
C GLY A 406 24.82 2.12 22.00
N LYS A 407 24.07 1.05 21.74
CA LYS A 407 24.32 0.17 20.59
C LYS A 407 23.69 0.78 19.33
N PRO A 408 24.41 0.82 18.19
CA PRO A 408 23.85 1.30 16.92
C PRO A 408 22.54 0.62 16.56
N LEU A 409 21.56 1.44 16.18
CA LEU A 409 20.28 0.98 15.65
C LEU A 409 20.48 0.49 14.22
N HIS A 410 19.89 -0.65 13.88
CA HIS A 410 19.88 -1.14 12.51
C HIS A 410 18.44 -1.09 11.99
N TYR A 411 18.15 -0.10 11.15
CA TYR A 411 16.86 0.10 10.53
C TYR A 411 17.00 -0.02 9.01
N GLU A 412 16.16 -0.83 8.38
CA GLU A 412 16.09 -0.96 6.93
C GLU A 412 14.69 -0.53 6.50
N GLU A 413 14.59 0.62 5.83
CA GLU A 413 13.32 1.24 5.47
C GLU A 413 12.41 0.33 4.61
N ARG A 414 13.01 -0.59 3.86
CA ARG A 414 12.29 -1.56 3.02
C ARG A 414 11.93 -2.88 3.72
N ASN A 415 12.24 -3.01 5.01
CA ASN A 415 11.90 -4.21 5.77
C ASN A 415 10.58 -4.00 6.54
N SER A 416 9.48 -4.46 5.95
CA SER A 416 8.13 -4.37 6.52
C SER A 416 7.91 -5.16 7.82
N GLU A 417 8.89 -5.95 8.27
CA GLU A 417 8.82 -6.73 9.51
C GLU A 417 9.26 -5.95 10.75
N GLN A 418 9.84 -4.75 10.59
CA GLN A 418 10.32 -3.95 11.72
C GLN A 418 9.16 -3.27 12.47
N SER A 419 9.21 -3.28 13.81
CA SER A 419 8.11 -2.80 14.64
C SER A 419 8.05 -1.27 14.68
N ALA A 420 6.86 -0.71 14.93
CA ALA A 420 6.66 0.74 15.03
C ALA A 420 7.54 1.38 16.12
N GLU A 421 7.87 0.63 17.17
CA GLU A 421 8.79 1.07 18.23
C GLU A 421 10.22 1.22 17.72
N ILE A 422 10.70 0.34 16.83
CA ILE A 422 12.03 0.43 16.22
C ILE A 422 12.12 1.68 15.35
N TYR A 423 11.09 1.93 14.53
CA TYR A 423 11.05 3.14 13.70
C TYR A 423 11.00 4.41 14.55
N ALA A 424 10.24 4.42 15.65
CA ALA A 424 10.18 5.57 16.55
C ALA A 424 11.55 5.87 17.17
N ALA A 425 12.26 4.85 17.66
CA ALA A 425 13.61 5.01 18.21
C ALA A 425 14.62 5.47 17.16
N TYR A 426 14.53 4.93 15.94
CA TYR A 426 15.34 5.35 14.81
C TYR A 426 15.08 6.82 14.45
N SER A 427 13.82 7.20 14.29
CA SER A 427 13.42 8.59 14.01
C SER A 427 13.91 9.55 15.10
N GLU A 428 13.76 9.20 16.38
CA GLU A 428 14.24 10.01 17.50
C GLU A 428 15.76 10.22 17.43
N TYR A 429 16.53 9.16 17.17
CA TYR A 429 17.98 9.25 16.96
C TYR A 429 18.33 10.16 15.77
N ARG A 430 17.65 9.99 14.62
CA ARG A 430 17.91 10.78 13.41
C ARG A 430 17.70 12.27 13.63
N ASN A 431 16.58 12.63 14.27
CA ASN A 431 16.19 14.01 14.53
C ASN A 431 17.00 14.66 15.67
N ASN A 432 17.27 13.94 16.76
CA ASN A 432 17.80 14.57 17.97
C ASN A 432 19.32 14.45 18.14
N GLU A 433 19.94 13.47 17.49
CA GLU A 433 21.38 13.21 17.63
C GLU A 433 22.11 13.32 16.29
N PHE A 434 21.67 12.59 15.26
CA PHE A 434 22.40 12.50 13.99
C PHE A 434 22.38 13.80 13.18
N ALA A 435 21.20 14.33 12.85
CA ALA A 435 21.08 15.53 12.02
C ALA A 435 21.74 16.77 12.63
N PRO A 436 21.55 17.10 13.93
CA PRO A 436 22.26 18.24 14.54
C PRO A 436 23.78 18.05 14.52
N TRP A 437 24.26 16.82 14.74
CA TRP A 437 25.68 16.51 14.65
C TRP A 437 26.22 16.69 13.23
N LEU A 438 25.51 16.17 12.22
CA LEU A 438 25.92 16.28 10.82
C LEU A 438 25.97 17.74 10.36
N VAL A 439 24.94 18.53 10.67
CA VAL A 439 24.91 19.97 10.38
C VAL A 439 26.08 20.70 11.03
N ALA A 440 26.44 20.34 12.28
CA ALA A 440 27.60 20.92 12.94
C ALA A 440 28.92 20.59 12.22
N GLN A 441 29.09 19.36 11.72
CA GLN A 441 30.26 18.99 10.90
C GLN A 441 30.27 19.76 9.57
N LEU A 442 29.13 19.81 8.88
CA LEU A 442 29.02 20.49 7.58
C LEU A 442 29.25 21.99 7.70
N ARG A 443 28.78 22.66 8.76
CA ARG A 443 29.07 24.08 9.01
C ARG A 443 30.56 24.36 9.22
N GLN A 444 31.30 23.42 9.79
CA GLN A 444 32.76 23.55 9.96
C GLN A 444 33.51 23.33 8.64
N LEU A 445 33.07 22.36 7.84
CA LEU A 445 33.72 21.98 6.58
C LEU A 445 33.35 22.90 5.42
N TYR A 446 32.10 23.36 5.37
CA TYR A 446 31.50 24.10 4.27
C TYR A 446 30.69 25.32 4.78
N PRO A 447 31.35 26.27 5.48
CA PRO A 447 30.65 27.37 6.15
C PRO A 447 29.91 28.31 5.19
N GLU A 448 30.38 28.46 3.95
CA GLU A 448 29.75 29.31 2.92
C GLU A 448 28.48 28.68 2.36
N GLU A 449 28.53 27.39 2.00
CA GLU A 449 27.39 26.62 1.47
C GLU A 449 26.25 26.45 2.49
N MET A 450 26.60 26.45 3.78
CA MET A 450 25.64 26.29 4.88
C MET A 450 24.95 27.61 5.29
N GLN A 451 25.32 28.75 4.70
CA GLN A 451 24.61 30.01 4.91
C GLN A 451 23.36 30.08 4.02
N PRO A 452 22.25 30.64 4.51
CA PRO A 452 21.11 30.91 3.66
C PRO A 452 21.49 31.95 2.60
N VAL A 453 21.16 31.66 1.34
CA VAL A 453 21.30 32.61 0.24
C VAL A 453 19.98 33.39 0.09
N PRO A 454 20.01 34.74 0.05
CA PRO A 454 18.81 35.53 -0.18
C PRO A 454 18.14 35.15 -1.51
N ASP A 455 16.81 34.99 -1.50
CA ASP A 455 15.99 34.60 -2.65
C ASP A 455 16.26 33.19 -3.22
N ASP A 456 16.99 32.35 -2.48
CA ASP A 456 17.14 30.91 -2.74
C ASP A 456 16.32 30.09 -1.73
N ASN A 457 15.59 29.09 -2.20
CA ASN A 457 14.81 28.19 -1.34
C ASN A 457 15.66 27.08 -0.70
N CYS A 458 16.91 26.91 -1.13
CA CYS A 458 17.77 25.84 -0.66
C CYS A 458 18.46 26.18 0.69
N THR A 459 17.75 26.06 1.82
CA THR A 459 18.26 26.41 3.16
C THR A 459 19.02 25.27 3.85
N TYR A 460 20.20 24.90 3.33
CA TYR A 460 21.02 23.78 3.85
C TYR A 460 21.42 23.87 5.33
N GLY A 461 21.36 25.06 5.92
CA GLY A 461 21.67 25.27 7.34
C GLY A 461 20.61 24.74 8.31
N GLU A 462 19.40 24.43 7.82
CA GLU A 462 18.30 23.87 8.61
C GLU A 462 18.47 22.36 8.80
N GLN A 463 18.10 21.86 9.97
CA GLN A 463 18.43 20.51 10.40
C GLN A 463 17.55 19.44 9.75
N ASP A 464 16.28 19.75 9.52
CA ASP A 464 15.25 18.86 9.00
C ASP A 464 15.61 18.29 7.61
N HIS A 465 16.31 19.07 6.78
CA HIS A 465 16.87 18.59 5.52
C HIS A 465 17.91 17.47 5.69
N TRP A 466 18.43 17.27 6.89
CA TRP A 466 19.47 16.29 7.21
C TRP A 466 19.00 15.19 8.18
N ASP A 467 17.71 15.10 8.48
CA ASP A 467 17.15 13.99 9.27
C ASP A 467 17.25 12.67 8.50
N TYR A 468 16.94 12.69 7.19
CA TYR A 468 16.96 11.51 6.32
C TYR A 468 17.75 11.73 5.02
N PRO A 469 19.02 12.16 5.08
CA PRO A 469 19.81 12.38 3.88
C PRO A 469 20.04 11.07 3.14
N THR A 470 20.05 11.18 1.82
CA THR A 470 20.64 10.14 0.98
C THR A 470 22.14 10.09 1.23
N TRP A 471 22.79 8.94 1.02
CA TRP A 471 24.22 8.84 1.26
C TRP A 471 24.91 7.76 0.42
N TYR A 472 26.19 7.97 0.14
CA TYR A 472 27.04 6.98 -0.51
C TYR A 472 28.54 7.18 -0.21
N PHE A 473 29.33 6.12 -0.39
CA PHE A 473 30.78 6.21 -0.31
C PHE A 473 31.35 6.94 -1.53
N ALA A 474 32.16 7.96 -1.26
CA ALA A 474 32.94 8.71 -2.23
C ALA A 474 34.45 8.49 -1.96
N LYS A 475 35.31 8.90 -2.89
CA LYS A 475 36.77 8.67 -2.77
C LYS A 475 37.38 9.25 -1.49
N ASN A 476 36.86 10.37 -1.00
CA ASN A 476 37.39 11.14 0.12
C ASN A 476 36.52 11.08 1.39
N GLY A 477 35.41 10.33 1.40
CA GLY A 477 34.48 10.31 2.53
C GLY A 477 33.13 9.68 2.21
N ILE A 478 32.13 9.97 3.04
CA ILE A 478 30.72 9.71 2.73
C ILE A 478 30.08 11.00 2.25
N LYS A 479 29.40 10.95 1.10
CA LYS A 479 28.61 12.07 0.58
C LYS A 479 27.17 11.96 1.09
N PHE A 480 26.59 13.08 1.50
CA PHE A 480 25.22 13.19 1.99
C PHE A 480 24.38 14.11 1.10
N GLY A 481 23.25 13.66 0.57
CA GLY A 481 22.30 14.51 -0.14
C GLY A 481 21.17 14.95 0.79
N PRO A 482 20.90 16.26 0.96
CA PRO A 482 19.81 16.73 1.81
C PRO A 482 18.45 16.35 1.23
N SER A 483 17.46 16.21 2.11
CA SER A 483 16.08 15.89 1.76
C SER A 483 15.26 17.17 1.63
N PHE A 484 14.70 17.40 0.44
CA PHE A 484 13.83 18.53 0.14
C PHE A 484 12.46 18.05 -0.34
N SER A 485 11.47 18.93 -0.22
CA SER A 485 10.14 18.70 -0.79
C SER A 485 10.23 18.61 -2.33
N HIS A 486 9.21 18.03 -2.97
CA HIS A 486 9.18 17.96 -4.44
C HIS A 486 9.27 19.34 -5.10
N ALA A 487 8.75 20.40 -4.46
CA ALA A 487 8.82 21.77 -4.97
C ALA A 487 10.26 22.31 -5.02
N ASP A 488 11.14 21.82 -4.15
CA ASP A 488 12.52 22.25 -4.00
C ASP A 488 13.50 21.11 -4.34
N ALA A 489 13.06 20.13 -5.14
CA ALA A 489 13.86 18.97 -5.52
C ALA A 489 15.26 19.30 -6.08
N PRO A 490 15.49 20.40 -6.84
CA PRO A 490 16.83 20.78 -7.26
C PRO A 490 17.83 20.99 -6.12
N CYS A 491 17.36 21.40 -4.93
CA CYS A 491 18.20 21.60 -3.74
C CYS A 491 18.76 20.27 -3.20
N ALA A 492 18.15 19.12 -3.49
CA ALA A 492 18.63 17.84 -3.00
C ALA A 492 19.97 17.39 -3.63
N PHE A 493 20.39 18.02 -4.74
CA PHE A 493 21.54 17.62 -5.54
C PHE A 493 22.75 18.54 -5.34
N VAL A 494 23.45 18.35 -4.22
CA VAL A 494 24.67 19.09 -3.90
C VAL A 494 25.93 18.27 -4.13
N ASP A 495 27.02 18.93 -4.53
CA ASP A 495 28.30 18.27 -4.76
C ASP A 495 29.31 18.40 -3.62
N TRP A 496 29.12 19.37 -2.74
CA TRP A 496 30.07 19.74 -1.70
C TRP A 496 29.96 18.92 -0.40
N SER A 497 28.82 18.29 -0.12
CA SER A 497 28.46 17.70 1.19
C SER A 497 29.14 16.36 1.50
N VAL A 498 30.48 16.35 1.51
CA VAL A 498 31.29 15.17 1.81
C VAL A 498 31.85 15.23 3.23
N LEU A 499 31.56 14.21 4.03
CA LEU A 499 32.14 14.01 5.35
C LEU A 499 33.40 13.14 5.26
N PRO A 500 34.59 13.63 5.63
CA PRO A 500 35.83 12.87 5.48
C PRO A 500 35.88 11.57 6.29
N TYR A 501 36.54 10.55 5.75
CA TYR A 501 36.73 9.27 6.47
C TYR A 501 37.45 9.42 7.81
N SER A 502 38.30 10.43 7.98
CA SER A 502 38.95 10.73 9.26
C SER A 502 37.96 11.12 10.36
N VAL A 503 36.83 11.74 10.01
CA VAL A 503 35.75 12.10 10.94
C VAL A 503 34.84 10.89 11.19
N ILE A 504 34.50 10.15 10.14
CA ILE A 504 33.66 8.95 10.24
C ILE A 504 34.32 7.89 11.14
N LYS A 505 35.64 7.68 10.99
CA LYS A 505 36.41 6.73 11.82
C LYS A 505 36.43 7.07 13.32
N GLN A 506 36.07 8.29 13.71
CA GLN A 506 35.93 8.68 15.12
C GLN A 506 34.59 8.24 15.73
N ASN A 507 33.61 7.93 14.89
CA ASN A 507 32.23 7.59 15.27
C ASN A 507 31.81 6.28 14.58
N PRO A 508 32.46 5.14 14.88
CA PRO A 508 32.24 3.89 14.18
C PRO A 508 30.81 3.36 14.36
N GLY A 509 30.23 2.86 13.28
CA GLY A 509 28.90 2.25 13.27
C GLY A 509 28.82 0.84 13.87
N GLY A 510 27.67 0.19 13.65
CA GLY A 510 27.35 -1.13 14.21
C GLY A 510 28.11 -2.30 13.60
N VAL A 511 28.76 -2.11 12.45
CA VAL A 511 29.48 -3.15 11.73
C VAL A 511 30.91 -2.70 11.47
N ALA A 512 31.86 -3.63 11.56
CA ALA A 512 33.27 -3.38 11.27
C ALA A 512 33.54 -3.30 9.75
N VAL A 513 32.89 -2.35 9.07
CA VAL A 513 33.13 -2.06 7.66
C VAL A 513 34.48 -1.36 7.53
N GLN A 514 35.35 -1.89 6.68
CA GLN A 514 36.63 -1.23 6.43
C GLN A 514 36.39 -0.03 5.51
N LEU A 515 36.64 1.17 6.01
CA LEU A 515 36.54 2.39 5.23
C LEU A 515 37.88 2.66 4.52
N PRO A 516 37.88 3.14 3.26
CA PRO A 516 39.06 3.69 2.62
C PRO A 516 39.77 4.71 3.54
#